data_AF-A0A941HPE6-F1
#
_entry.id   AF-A0A941HPE6-F1
#
_cell.length_a   1.000
_cell.length_b   1.000
_cell.length_c   1.000
_cell.angle_alpha   90.00
_cell.angle_beta   90.00
_cell.angle_gamma   90.00
#
_symmetry.space_group_name_H-M   'P 1'
#
loop_
_entity.id
_entity.type
_entity.pdbx_description
1 polymer ?
#
loop_
_entity_poly.entity_id
_entity_poly.type
_entity_poly.pdbx_seq_one_letter_code
_entity_poly.pdbx_strand_id
1 'polypeptide(L)'
;MKNLVKYCLPMVLLLVQSNISAQQKMEIQFGEPFTLLNNVSTTIGDKDHPMIIELTDFMEEWGYDAPPEVENRNYYSDVLYTIKIKAKETEKDISFYSSEINQEGDFSVDLMDYKLIILSDNYQNSSASIEMIINHL
;
A
#
# COMPACT_ATOMS: atom_id res chain seq x y z
N MET A 1 54.35 1.42 -46.03
CA MET A 1 53.14 2.27 -46.09
C MET A 1 52.05 1.66 -45.22
N LYS A 2 51.72 2.40 -44.14
CA LYS A 2 50.52 2.41 -43.28
C LYS A 2 49.45 1.33 -43.53
N ASN A 3 49.36 0.36 -42.63
CA ASN A 3 48.09 -0.34 -42.37
C ASN A 3 47.33 0.48 -41.33
N LEU A 4 46.32 1.19 -41.81
CA LEU A 4 45.43 2.03 -41.02
C LEU A 4 44.22 1.21 -40.57
N VAL A 5 43.94 1.30 -39.27
CA VAL A 5 42.63 1.12 -38.60
C VAL A 5 42.03 -0.28 -38.62
N LYS A 6 42.17 -0.97 -37.49
CA LYS A 6 41.26 -2.04 -37.07
C LYS A 6 40.92 -1.86 -35.59
N TYR A 7 40.18 -0.81 -35.27
CA TYR A 7 39.53 -0.63 -33.97
C TYR A 7 38.23 0.11 -34.18
N CYS A 8 37.11 -0.62 -34.11
CA CYS A 8 35.81 -0.06 -33.75
C CYS A 8 34.86 -1.22 -33.37
N LEU A 9 35.28 -2.04 -32.40
CA LEU A 9 34.36 -2.89 -31.63
C LEU A 9 35.10 -3.17 -30.31
N PRO A 10 34.94 -2.28 -29.32
CA PRO A 10 34.04 -2.65 -28.24
C PRO A 10 33.31 -1.41 -27.69
N MET A 11 32.37 -0.86 -28.47
CA MET A 11 31.45 0.18 -27.98
C MET A 11 30.00 -0.33 -27.94
N VAL A 12 29.84 -1.62 -27.63
CA VAL A 12 28.51 -2.23 -27.43
C VAL A 12 28.41 -2.92 -26.07
N LEU A 13 29.51 -3.10 -25.33
CA LEU A 13 29.47 -3.77 -24.03
C LEU A 13 29.23 -2.85 -22.82
N LEU A 14 29.05 -1.54 -23.03
CA LEU A 14 28.87 -0.55 -21.94
C LEU A 14 27.43 -0.07 -21.74
N LEU A 15 26.46 -0.58 -22.53
CA LEU A 15 25.05 -0.14 -22.45
C LEU A 15 24.09 -1.16 -21.82
N VAL A 16 24.59 -2.33 -21.38
CA VAL A 16 23.74 -3.33 -20.70
C VAL A 16 23.80 -3.21 -19.17
N GLN A 17 24.73 -2.40 -18.62
CA GLN A 17 24.89 -2.28 -17.16
C GLN A 17 24.14 -1.10 -16.52
N SER A 18 23.52 -0.21 -17.30
CA SER A 18 22.81 0.96 -16.76
C SER A 18 21.30 0.77 -16.56
N ASN A 19 20.74 -0.37 -16.95
CA ASN A 19 19.32 -0.68 -16.69
C ASN A 19 19.10 -1.51 -15.42
N ILE A 20 20.17 -1.80 -14.67
CA ILE A 20 20.05 -2.17 -13.25
C ILE A 20 19.96 -0.85 -12.46
N SER A 21 18.97 -0.02 -12.80
CA SER A 21 18.23 0.67 -11.75
C SER A 21 17.47 -0.48 -11.07
N ALA A 22 18.08 -1.28 -10.19
CA ALA A 22 18.18 -0.90 -8.79
C ALA A 22 16.91 -0.13 -8.35
N GLN A 23 15.73 -0.65 -8.70
CA GLN A 23 14.71 -0.87 -7.68
C GLN A 23 15.39 -1.70 -6.59
N GLN A 24 16.22 -1.06 -5.76
CA GLN A 24 16.24 -1.42 -4.36
C GLN A 24 14.80 -1.18 -3.91
N LYS A 25 13.97 -2.22 -4.04
CA LYS A 25 12.70 -2.30 -3.35
C LYS A 25 13.09 -2.14 -1.90
N MET A 26 12.91 -0.94 -1.36
CA MET A 26 13.21 -0.66 0.04
C MET A 26 12.24 -1.55 0.81
N GLU A 27 12.74 -2.68 1.29
CA GLU A 27 11.95 -3.65 2.07
C GLU A 27 11.61 -2.95 3.38
N ILE A 28 10.33 -2.57 3.50
CA ILE A 28 9.83 -1.93 4.71
C ILE A 28 9.92 -2.95 5.83
N GLN A 29 10.57 -2.60 6.94
CA GLN A 29 10.74 -3.53 8.05
C GLN A 29 9.47 -3.58 8.91
N PHE A 30 9.22 -4.72 9.54
CA PHE A 30 8.17 -4.79 10.56
C PHE A 30 8.45 -3.77 11.68
N GLY A 31 7.39 -3.12 12.16
CA GLY A 31 7.44 -2.06 13.17
C GLY A 31 7.74 -0.67 12.65
N GLU A 32 8.12 -0.51 11.37
CA GLU A 32 8.27 0.81 10.76
C GLU A 32 6.94 1.27 10.13
N PRO A 33 6.53 2.54 10.34
CA PRO A 33 5.39 3.11 9.63
C PRO A 33 5.66 3.18 8.12
N PHE A 34 4.63 2.92 7.33
CA PHE A 34 4.69 3.09 5.88
C PHE A 34 3.35 3.53 5.31
N THR A 35 3.41 4.06 4.10
CA THR A 35 2.22 4.48 3.34
C THR A 35 1.90 3.47 2.26
N LEU A 36 0.69 2.89 2.35
CA LEU A 36 0.09 2.11 1.29
C LEU A 36 -0.63 3.04 0.32
N LEU A 37 -0.27 2.97 -0.95
CA LEU A 37 -0.89 3.75 -2.02
C LEU A 37 -1.81 2.86 -2.85
N ASN A 38 -2.92 3.43 -3.35
CA ASN A 38 -3.79 2.71 -4.26
C ASN A 38 -3.06 2.27 -5.55
N ASN A 39 -3.37 1.08 -6.05
CA ASN A 39 -2.73 0.44 -7.22
C ASN A 39 -1.22 0.13 -7.07
N VAL A 40 -0.67 0.14 -5.86
CA VAL A 40 0.71 -0.22 -5.59
C VAL A 40 0.75 -1.32 -4.52
N SER A 41 1.39 -2.45 -4.86
CA SER A 41 1.72 -3.46 -3.87
C SER A 41 2.98 -3.09 -3.10
N THR A 42 2.92 -3.20 -1.79
CA THR A 42 4.03 -2.95 -0.87
C THR A 42 4.49 -4.28 -0.29
N THR A 43 5.81 -4.45 -0.15
CA THR A 43 6.40 -5.64 0.47
C THR A 43 7.04 -5.25 1.79
N ILE A 44 6.69 -5.99 2.84
CA ILE A 44 7.10 -5.76 4.23
C ILE A 44 7.79 -7.02 4.73
N GLY A 45 8.80 -6.83 5.57
CA GLY A 45 9.57 -7.91 6.20
C GLY A 45 10.84 -8.26 5.45
N ASP A 46 11.37 -9.43 5.77
CA ASP A 46 12.59 -9.95 5.15
C ASP A 46 12.29 -10.80 3.90
N LYS A 47 13.36 -11.17 3.18
CA LYS A 47 13.28 -11.98 1.96
C LYS A 47 12.75 -13.39 2.19
N ASP A 48 12.90 -13.93 3.40
CA ASP A 48 12.52 -15.30 3.72
C ASP A 48 11.03 -15.38 4.10
N HIS A 49 10.47 -14.29 4.62
CA HIS A 49 9.09 -14.16 5.10
C HIS A 49 8.43 -12.87 4.61
N PRO A 50 8.34 -12.62 3.29
CA PRO A 50 7.74 -11.40 2.78
C PRO A 50 6.23 -11.40 3.01
N MET A 51 5.72 -10.26 3.46
CA MET A 51 4.31 -9.93 3.45
C MET A 51 4.05 -8.95 2.31
N ILE A 52 3.07 -9.24 1.46
CA ILE A 52 2.62 -8.33 0.40
C ILE A 52 1.29 -7.74 0.85
N ILE A 53 1.18 -6.42 0.78
CA ILE A 53 -0.05 -5.68 1.06
C ILE A 53 -0.41 -4.78 -0.12
N GLU A 54 -1.70 -4.67 -0.40
CA GLU A 54 -2.23 -3.88 -1.50
C GLU A 54 -3.53 -3.21 -1.08
N LEU A 55 -3.69 -1.92 -1.39
CA LEU A 55 -4.98 -1.23 -1.32
C LEU A 55 -5.73 -1.52 -2.62
N THR A 56 -6.67 -2.45 -2.56
CA THR A 56 -7.35 -3.00 -3.74
C THR A 56 -8.60 -2.23 -4.13
N ASP A 57 -9.26 -1.61 -3.15
CA ASP A 57 -10.48 -0.84 -3.39
C ASP A 57 -10.66 0.28 -2.37
N PHE A 58 -11.34 1.34 -2.77
CA PHE A 58 -11.82 2.40 -1.90
C PHE A 58 -13.03 3.11 -2.50
N MET A 59 -14.03 3.41 -1.68
CA MET A 59 -15.29 4.03 -2.12
C MET A 59 -15.79 5.02 -1.07
N GLU A 60 -16.10 6.25 -1.51
CA GLU A 60 -16.83 7.22 -0.68
C GLU A 60 -18.32 6.85 -0.65
N GLU A 61 -18.85 6.66 0.55
CA GLU A 61 -20.26 6.44 0.83
C GLU A 61 -20.82 7.69 1.51
N TRP A 62 -21.91 8.22 0.97
CA TRP A 62 -22.61 9.34 1.57
C TRP A 62 -24.11 9.07 1.60
N GLY A 63 -24.77 9.67 2.59
CA GLY A 63 -26.19 9.46 2.77
C GLY A 63 -26.79 10.37 3.83
N TYR A 64 -28.02 10.06 4.19
CA TYR A 64 -28.74 10.71 5.27
C TYR A 64 -28.95 9.72 6.39
N ASP A 65 -28.84 10.18 7.63
CA ASP A 65 -29.05 9.35 8.83
C ASP A 65 -30.54 9.07 9.12
N ALA A 66 -31.45 9.68 8.36
CA ALA A 66 -32.88 9.57 8.53
C ALA A 66 -33.66 9.57 7.20
N PRO A 67 -34.90 9.03 7.18
CA PRO A 67 -35.79 9.07 6.03
C PRO A 67 -36.06 10.49 5.49
N PRO A 68 -36.45 10.63 4.20
CA PRO A 68 -36.69 11.94 3.58
C PRO A 68 -37.76 12.81 4.24
N GLU A 69 -38.69 12.22 5.00
CA GLU A 69 -39.78 12.91 5.69
C GLU A 69 -39.32 13.65 6.95
N VAL A 70 -38.12 13.36 7.46
CA VAL A 70 -37.57 14.00 8.67
C VAL A 70 -36.97 15.36 8.32
N GLU A 71 -37.56 16.42 8.84
CA GLU A 71 -36.98 17.76 8.78
C GLU A 71 -35.63 17.81 9.53
N ASN A 72 -34.62 18.47 8.94
CA ASN A 72 -33.27 18.62 9.50
C ASN A 72 -32.47 17.31 9.70
N ARG A 73 -32.68 16.30 8.84
CA ARG A 73 -31.82 15.11 8.77
C ARG A 73 -30.34 15.49 8.60
N ASN A 74 -29.44 14.75 9.24
CA ASN A 74 -28.00 14.96 9.07
C ASN A 74 -27.51 14.21 7.84
N TYR A 75 -26.43 14.72 7.26
CA TYR A 75 -25.68 14.01 6.25
C TYR A 75 -24.52 13.26 6.90
N TYR A 76 -24.14 12.13 6.32
CA TYR A 76 -22.87 11.49 6.61
C TYR A 76 -22.10 11.31 5.30
N SER A 77 -20.78 11.34 5.39
CA SER A 77 -19.86 10.87 4.36
C SER A 77 -18.75 10.09 5.07
N ASP A 78 -18.39 8.95 4.52
CA ASP A 78 -17.31 8.09 5.00
C ASP A 78 -16.65 7.38 3.81
N VAL A 79 -15.44 6.87 4.01
CA VAL A 79 -14.70 6.14 2.97
C VAL A 79 -14.47 4.72 3.43
N LEU A 80 -14.97 3.76 2.67
CA LEU A 80 -14.67 2.33 2.87
C LEU A 80 -13.39 1.99 2.12
N TYR A 81 -12.39 1.47 2.82
CA TYR A 81 -11.16 0.93 2.25
C TYR A 81 -11.19 -0.59 2.25
N THR A 82 -10.58 -1.21 1.25
CA THR A 82 -10.30 -2.66 1.25
C THR A 82 -8.83 -2.92 0.95
N ILE A 83 -8.16 -3.55 1.91
CA ILE A 83 -6.77 -3.97 1.79
C ILE A 83 -6.70 -5.50 1.63
N LYS A 84 -5.84 -5.94 0.72
CA LYS A 84 -5.48 -7.33 0.54
C LYS A 84 -4.11 -7.59 1.13
N ILE A 85 -4.00 -8.63 1.93
CA ILE A 85 -2.75 -9.03 2.58
C ILE A 85 -2.45 -10.47 2.22
N LYS A 86 -1.23 -10.70 1.76
CA LYS A 86 -0.70 -12.01 1.42
C LYS A 86 0.57 -12.28 2.20
N ALA A 87 0.55 -13.31 3.03
CA ALA A 87 1.69 -13.78 3.81
C ALA A 87 1.77 -15.31 3.73
N LYS A 88 2.93 -15.83 3.33
CA LYS A 88 3.13 -17.27 3.08
C LYS A 88 2.03 -17.82 2.14
N GLU A 89 1.26 -18.80 2.60
CA GLU A 89 0.16 -19.43 1.83
C GLU A 89 -1.21 -18.84 2.15
N THR A 90 -1.29 -17.76 2.93
CA THR A 90 -2.57 -17.13 3.28
C THR A 90 -2.76 -15.80 2.59
N GLU A 91 -3.98 -15.60 2.11
CA GLU A 91 -4.50 -14.34 1.57
C GLU A 91 -5.74 -13.96 2.40
N LYS A 92 -5.81 -12.69 2.81
CA LYS A 92 -6.92 -12.14 3.59
C LYS A 92 -7.24 -10.74 3.08
N ASP A 93 -8.51 -10.50 2.86
CA ASP A 93 -9.05 -9.17 2.59
C ASP A 93 -9.61 -8.59 3.89
N ILE A 94 -9.35 -7.31 4.13
CA ILE A 94 -9.84 -6.54 5.27
C ILE A 94 -10.47 -5.28 4.72
N SER A 95 -11.67 -4.98 5.18
CA SER A 95 -12.34 -3.72 4.88
C SER A 95 -12.58 -2.93 6.17
N PHE A 96 -12.42 -1.63 6.09
CA PHE A 96 -12.61 -0.71 7.22
C PHE A 96 -13.00 0.69 6.72
N TYR A 97 -13.74 1.41 7.54
CA TYR A 97 -14.15 2.78 7.28
C TYR A 97 -13.14 3.79 7.84
N SER A 98 -13.03 4.95 7.20
CA SER A 98 -12.23 6.09 7.68
C SER A 98 -12.64 6.51 9.10
N SER A 99 -13.93 6.47 9.40
CA SER A 99 -14.43 6.77 10.74
C SER A 99 -13.93 5.80 11.83
N GLU A 100 -13.65 4.53 11.50
CA GLU A 100 -13.14 3.54 12.46
C GLU A 100 -11.72 3.87 12.94
N ILE A 101 -10.93 4.56 12.13
CA ILE A 101 -9.57 5.03 12.49
C ILE A 101 -9.66 6.09 13.60
N ASN A 102 -10.73 6.89 13.59
CA ASN A 102 -10.83 8.12 14.37
C ASN A 102 -11.66 7.96 15.67
N GLN A 103 -12.43 6.88 15.83
CA GLN A 103 -13.48 6.85 16.85
C GLN A 103 -13.06 6.30 18.22
N GLU A 104 -12.31 5.20 18.37
CA GLU A 104 -12.05 4.63 19.72
C GLU A 104 -10.75 3.81 19.85
N GLY A 105 -9.60 4.43 19.56
CA GLY A 105 -8.28 3.79 19.68
C GLY A 105 -7.84 3.14 18.37
N ASP A 106 -6.52 2.95 18.22
CA ASP A 106 -5.92 2.57 16.93
C ASP A 106 -6.67 1.39 16.28
N PHE A 107 -7.23 1.63 15.09
CA PHE A 107 -7.87 0.56 14.32
C PHE A 107 -6.81 -0.49 14.02
N SER A 108 -6.97 -1.68 14.60
CA SER A 108 -5.99 -2.74 14.50
C SER A 108 -6.63 -4.08 14.19
N VAL A 109 -5.90 -4.86 13.39
CA VAL A 109 -6.37 -6.15 12.89
C VAL A 109 -5.31 -7.20 13.15
N ASP A 110 -5.71 -8.28 13.81
CA ASP A 110 -4.86 -9.44 14.02
C ASP A 110 -4.76 -10.25 12.72
N LEU A 111 -3.51 -10.56 12.36
CA LEU A 111 -3.06 -11.22 11.14
C LEU A 111 -2.16 -12.39 11.51
N MET A 112 -2.72 -13.45 12.07
CA MET A 112 -1.98 -14.62 12.56
C MET A 112 -0.94 -14.25 13.62
N ASP A 113 0.34 -14.16 13.22
CA ASP A 113 1.50 -13.83 14.07
C ASP A 113 1.83 -12.33 14.02
N TYR A 114 0.98 -11.53 13.36
CA TYR A 114 1.18 -10.11 13.14
C TYR A 114 -0.02 -9.29 13.60
N LYS A 115 0.25 -8.03 13.94
CA LYS A 115 -0.76 -7.01 14.20
C LYS A 115 -0.58 -5.86 13.22
N LEU A 116 -1.59 -5.61 12.41
CA LEU A 116 -1.66 -4.42 11.57
C LEU A 116 -2.38 -3.31 12.33
N ILE A 117 -1.84 -2.10 12.27
CA ILE A 117 -2.38 -0.91 12.91
C ILE A 117 -2.50 0.17 11.83
N ILE A 118 -3.71 0.66 11.61
CA ILE A 118 -3.97 1.80 10.73
C ILE A 118 -3.80 3.08 11.54
N LEU A 119 -2.93 3.97 11.05
CA LEU A 119 -2.59 5.22 11.73
C LEU A 119 -3.41 6.40 11.19
N SER A 120 -3.54 6.47 9.88
CA SER A 120 -4.26 7.54 9.20
C SER A 120 -4.64 7.14 7.79
N ASP A 121 -5.61 7.84 7.21
CA ASP A 121 -6.01 7.73 5.82
C ASP A 121 -6.06 9.11 5.15
N ASN A 122 -5.96 9.11 3.84
CA ASN A 122 -6.18 10.29 3.01
C ASN A 122 -6.84 9.87 1.71
N TYR A 123 -8.07 10.33 1.52
CA TYR A 123 -8.87 10.14 0.31
C TYR A 123 -8.91 11.43 -0.52
N GLN A 124 -8.70 11.28 -1.83
CA GLN A 124 -8.79 12.36 -2.80
C GLN A 124 -9.46 11.86 -4.08
N ASN A 125 -10.78 11.66 -4.03
CA ASN A 125 -11.65 11.27 -5.16
C ASN A 125 -11.23 10.00 -5.91
N SER A 126 -10.17 10.09 -6.72
CA SER A 126 -9.60 9.02 -7.54
C SER A 126 -8.31 8.41 -6.97
N SER A 127 -7.84 8.88 -5.83
CA SER A 127 -6.66 8.31 -5.15
C SER A 127 -6.90 8.16 -3.66
N ALA A 128 -6.18 7.22 -3.07
CA ALA A 128 -6.23 6.94 -1.65
C ALA A 128 -4.86 6.50 -1.15
N SER A 129 -4.54 6.91 0.06
CA SER A 129 -3.36 6.45 0.79
C SER A 129 -3.70 6.14 2.23
N ILE A 130 -3.09 5.10 2.77
CA ILE A 130 -3.28 4.69 4.16
C ILE A 130 -1.90 4.59 4.82
N GLU A 131 -1.71 5.27 5.94
CA GLU A 131 -0.53 5.11 6.77
C GLU A 131 -0.76 4.01 7.81
N MET A 132 0.21 3.10 7.96
CA MET A 132 0.04 1.93 8.81
C MET A 132 1.37 1.39 9.34
N ILE A 133 1.29 0.58 10.40
CA ILE A 133 2.40 -0.19 10.97
C ILE A 133 1.98 -1.66 11.00
N ILE A 134 2.91 -2.57 10.71
CA ILE A 134 2.72 -4.00 10.95
C ILE A 134 3.79 -4.49 11.93
N ASN A 135 3.37 -5.01 13.07
CA ASN A 135 4.22 -5.58 14.12
C ASN A 135 4.08 -7.10 14.18
N HIS A 136 5.08 -7.77 14.73
CA HIS A 136 4.90 -9.13 15.27
C HIS A 136 4.07 -9.07 16.56
N LEU A 137 3.22 -10.08 16.78
CA LEU A 137 2.48 -10.27 18.03
C LEU A 137 3.37 -10.82 19.16
#